data_AF-A0A955RZE5-F1
#
_entry.id   AF-A0A955RZE5-F1
#
_cell.length_a   1.000
_cell.length_b   1.000
_cell.length_c   1.000
_cell.angle_alpha   90.00
_cell.angle_beta   90.00
_cell.angle_gamma   90.00
#
_symmetry.space_group_name_H-M   'P 1'
#
loop_
_entity.id
_entity.type
_entity.pdbx_description
1 polymer ?
#
loop_
_entity_poly.entity_id
_entity_poly.type
_entity_poly.pdbx_seq_one_letter_code
_entity_poly.pdbx_strand_id
1 'polypeptide(L)'
;MKLNIKISLIIFIYTLTLFSFPGRYAVAQDEEMPEEKEMLIEQMQDQENLDPEEYIQNHAIFDDRLLLNGYTEKYSNLPYEIILEMIKDDHLSAFRSAAAIRVFKEVYAREVVYREKRQVIKILLRRLNRTSSPFVQVEIMHTICSMDRYRYFKHMAPRLIQKLNHYNSTVNEMAFNYIQDLIDTGQNRAREARVVFNTMRKILFLSRKRLENITEPGQNLSRKLKILRWSIKVLGTQELKKLPKEVKNLM
;
A
#
# COMPACT_ATOMS: atom_id res chain seq x y z
N MET A 1 -32.64 -64.11 21.62
CA MET A 1 -31.42 -64.77 22.15
C MET A 1 -30.26 -63.84 21.81
N LYS A 2 -29.74 -63.06 22.78
CA LYS A 2 -28.71 -63.47 23.77
C LYS A 2 -27.46 -63.90 23.01
N LEU A 3 -26.25 -63.37 23.17
CA LEU A 3 -25.52 -62.72 24.28
C LEU A 3 -24.14 -62.46 23.61
N ASN A 4 -23.44 -61.33 23.65
CA ASN A 4 -22.66 -60.73 24.75
C ASN A 4 -21.69 -59.77 24.01
N ILE A 5 -21.62 -58.46 24.24
CA ILE A 5 -21.14 -57.78 25.44
C ILE A 5 -19.87 -58.43 25.99
N LYS A 6 -18.73 -57.93 25.51
CA LYS A 6 -17.34 -58.06 26.01
C LYS A 6 -16.50 -57.68 24.78
N ILE A 7 -15.86 -56.53 24.67
CA ILE A 7 -14.78 -56.06 25.54
C ILE A 7 -14.77 -54.52 25.42
N SER A 8 -15.45 -53.89 26.37
CA SER A 8 -15.17 -52.54 26.82
C SER A 8 -13.85 -52.61 27.60
N LEU A 9 -12.71 -52.48 26.90
CA LEU A 9 -11.39 -52.53 27.54
C LEU A 9 -10.29 -51.91 26.67
N ILE A 10 -10.56 -50.74 26.09
CA ILE A 10 -9.54 -49.88 25.42
C ILE A 10 -9.44 -48.51 26.11
N ILE A 11 -10.04 -48.36 27.31
CA ILE A 11 -10.01 -47.12 28.10
C ILE A 11 -9.25 -47.30 29.44
N PHE A 12 -8.56 -48.42 29.67
CA PHE A 12 -7.98 -48.71 31.00
C PHE A 12 -6.51 -49.15 30.98
N ILE A 13 -5.66 -48.50 30.20
CA ILE A 13 -4.19 -48.60 30.31
C ILE A 13 -3.55 -47.21 30.13
N TYR A 14 -3.92 -46.25 30.98
CA TYR A 14 -3.19 -44.99 31.11
C TYR A 14 -3.07 -44.53 32.57
N THR A 15 -2.92 -45.49 33.47
CA THR A 15 -2.60 -45.22 34.87
C THR A 15 -1.51 -46.20 35.34
N LEU A 16 -0.47 -45.61 35.94
CA LEU A 16 0.65 -46.22 36.68
C LEU A 16 1.82 -46.88 35.91
N THR A 17 2.84 -46.06 35.61
CA THR A 17 4.26 -46.24 35.99
C THR A 17 4.88 -44.83 35.92
N LEU A 18 5.11 -44.05 36.98
CA LEU A 18 5.94 -44.22 38.18
C LEU A 18 7.33 -44.84 37.91
N PHE A 19 8.24 -43.98 37.46
CA PHE A 19 9.69 -43.99 37.69
C PHE A 19 10.05 -42.52 38.01
N SER A 20 10.17 -42.11 39.28
CA SER A 20 11.33 -42.24 40.17
C SER A 20 12.68 -42.00 39.49
N PHE A 21 13.12 -40.75 39.54
CA PHE A 21 14.54 -40.38 39.61
C PHE A 21 14.73 -39.30 40.69
N PRO A 22 15.57 -39.52 41.70
CA PRO A 22 15.96 -38.51 42.67
C PRO A 22 17.20 -37.77 42.16
N GLY A 23 17.12 -36.44 42.04
CA GLY A 23 18.24 -35.59 41.63
C GLY A 23 18.33 -34.38 42.54
N ARG A 24 19.37 -34.37 43.38
CA ARG A 24 19.68 -33.35 44.38
C ARG A 24 19.93 -31.97 43.74
N TYR A 25 19.51 -30.93 44.44
CA TYR A 25 20.00 -29.57 44.25
C TYR A 25 21.51 -29.54 44.50
N ALA A 26 22.27 -29.20 43.47
CA ALA A 26 23.63 -28.67 43.59
C ALA A 26 23.64 -27.38 42.78
N VAL A 27 23.78 -26.27 43.50
CA VAL A 27 24.06 -24.94 42.95
C VAL A 27 25.48 -25.01 42.38
N ALA A 28 25.60 -24.99 41.05
CA ALA A 28 26.85 -24.69 40.38
C ALA A 28 26.88 -23.17 40.15
N GLN A 29 27.87 -22.54 40.76
CA GLN A 29 28.32 -21.20 40.39
C GLN A 29 29.01 -21.35 39.04
N ASP A 30 28.41 -20.82 37.98
CA ASP A 30 29.14 -20.52 36.75
C ASP A 30 29.54 -19.05 36.81
N GLU A 31 30.85 -18.85 36.87
CA GLU A 31 31.53 -17.56 36.79
C GLU A 31 31.19 -16.89 35.45
N GLU A 32 30.44 -15.80 35.50
CA GLU A 32 30.21 -14.93 34.34
C GLU A 32 31.55 -14.28 33.93
N MET A 33 32.02 -14.61 32.72
CA MET A 33 33.16 -13.99 32.08
C MET A 33 32.96 -12.47 31.94
N PRO A 34 33.89 -11.61 32.42
CA PRO A 34 33.71 -10.16 32.44
C PRO A 34 33.71 -9.48 31.05
N GLU A 35 34.18 -10.15 29.99
CA GLU A 35 34.33 -9.56 28.65
C GLU A 35 33.00 -9.32 27.91
N GLU A 36 31.94 -10.11 28.16
CA GLU A 36 30.63 -9.88 27.52
C GLU A 36 29.87 -8.69 28.14
N LYS A 37 30.10 -8.41 29.42
CA LYS A 37 29.52 -7.23 30.09
C LYS A 37 30.19 -5.94 29.62
N GLU A 38 31.50 -5.96 29.38
CA GLU A 38 32.21 -4.78 28.88
C GLU A 38 31.82 -4.44 27.43
N MET A 39 31.62 -5.44 26.55
CA MET A 39 31.08 -5.20 25.19
C MET A 39 29.63 -4.67 25.19
N LEU A 40 28.79 -5.11 26.14
CA LEU A 40 27.43 -4.57 26.29
C LEU A 40 27.41 -3.15 26.86
N ILE A 41 28.35 -2.83 27.76
CA ILE A 41 28.48 -1.48 28.33
C ILE A 41 29.03 -0.50 27.28
N GLU A 42 29.96 -0.92 26.42
CA GLU A 42 30.49 -0.09 25.32
C GLU A 42 29.41 0.18 24.26
N GLN A 43 28.55 -0.79 23.94
CA GLN A 43 27.38 -0.59 23.08
C GLN A 43 26.27 0.27 23.70
N MET A 44 26.18 0.33 25.02
CA MET A 44 25.23 1.19 25.73
C MET A 44 25.76 2.63 25.89
N GLN A 45 27.07 2.84 25.94
CA GLN A 45 27.69 4.17 26.05
C GLN A 45 27.63 4.97 24.73
N ASP A 46 27.63 4.31 23.57
CA ASP A 46 27.42 4.96 22.28
C ASP A 46 25.96 5.42 22.05
N GLN A 47 25.01 4.91 22.83
CA GLN A 47 23.59 5.29 22.73
C GLN A 47 23.20 6.47 23.63
N GLU A 48 24.04 6.85 24.60
CA GLU A 48 23.73 7.92 25.57
C GLU A 48 24.06 9.33 25.05
N ASN A 49 24.64 9.45 23.84
CA ASN A 49 24.99 10.73 23.20
C ASN A 49 24.07 11.14 22.03
N LEU A 50 22.95 10.44 21.81
CA LEU A 50 21.94 10.90 20.86
C LEU A 50 20.95 11.81 21.58
N ASP A 51 20.80 13.03 21.07
CA ASP A 51 19.79 13.97 21.55
C ASP A 51 18.43 13.25 21.61
N PRO A 52 17.67 13.33 22.73
CA PRO A 52 16.38 12.65 22.85
C PRO A 52 15.41 13.00 21.72
N GLU A 53 15.56 14.19 21.13
CA GLU A 53 14.79 14.64 19.97
C GLU A 53 15.13 13.86 18.69
N GLU A 54 16.39 13.45 18.49
CA GLU A 54 16.84 12.71 17.31
C GLU A 54 16.46 11.22 17.38
N TYR A 55 16.45 10.63 18.58
CA TYR A 55 15.98 9.26 18.79
C TYR A 55 14.46 9.12 18.60
N ILE A 56 13.68 10.11 19.06
CA ILE A 56 12.22 10.17 18.85
C ILE A 56 11.88 10.42 17.38
N GLN A 57 12.65 11.25 16.66
CA GLN A 57 12.46 11.45 15.22
C GLN A 57 12.74 10.18 14.41
N ASN A 58 13.71 9.35 14.81
CA ASN A 58 14.07 8.13 14.09
C ASN A 58 13.23 6.88 14.48
N HIS A 59 12.64 6.82 15.68
CA HIS A 59 11.93 5.62 16.16
C HIS A 59 10.42 5.77 16.38
N ALA A 60 9.84 6.98 16.31
CA ALA A 60 8.42 7.20 16.60
C ALA A 60 7.57 7.68 15.40
N ILE A 61 8.15 7.79 14.20
CA ILE A 61 7.39 8.16 13.00
C ILE A 61 6.85 6.89 12.35
N PHE A 62 5.55 6.62 12.49
CA PHE A 62 4.85 5.59 11.72
C PHE A 62 4.99 5.89 10.23
N ASP A 63 5.94 5.23 9.56
CA ASP A 63 6.09 5.31 8.11
C ASP A 63 5.06 4.39 7.43
N ASP A 64 3.97 5.00 6.97
CA ASP A 64 2.91 4.36 6.20
C ASP A 64 3.44 3.54 5.00
N ARG A 65 4.54 4.00 4.38
CA ARG A 65 5.15 3.35 3.22
C ARG A 65 5.87 2.08 3.63
N LEU A 66 6.69 2.13 4.68
CA LEU A 66 7.35 0.95 5.23
C LEU A 66 6.33 -0.10 5.68
N LEU A 67 5.27 0.32 6.36
CA LEU A 67 4.21 -0.59 6.79
C LEU A 67 3.52 -1.28 5.61
N LEU A 68 3.15 -0.52 4.58
CA LEU A 68 2.51 -1.06 3.39
C LEU A 68 3.44 -2.02 2.62
N ASN A 69 4.72 -1.66 2.52
CA ASN A 69 5.73 -2.49 1.86
C ASN A 69 5.96 -3.81 2.62
N GLY A 70 6.08 -3.77 3.95
CA GLY A 70 6.25 -4.96 4.77
C GLY A 70 5.08 -5.96 4.64
N TYR A 71 3.83 -5.46 4.56
CA TYR A 71 2.69 -6.33 4.25
C TYR A 71 2.71 -6.86 2.81
N THR A 72 3.13 -6.03 1.85
CA THR A 72 3.22 -6.44 0.43
C THR A 72 4.22 -7.59 0.28
N GLU A 73 5.40 -7.46 0.89
CA GLU A 73 6.43 -8.50 0.90
C GLU A 73 5.92 -9.78 1.58
N LYS A 74 5.29 -9.65 2.76
CA LYS A 74 4.70 -10.80 3.47
C LYS A 74 3.69 -11.58 2.62
N TYR A 75 2.95 -10.89 1.76
CA TYR A 75 1.90 -11.50 0.94
C TYR A 75 2.36 -11.94 -0.45
N SER A 76 3.58 -11.58 -0.86
CA SER A 76 4.11 -11.83 -2.22
C SER A 76 4.08 -13.30 -2.63
N ASN A 77 4.32 -14.21 -1.68
CA ASN A 77 4.37 -15.66 -1.91
C ASN A 77 3.04 -16.37 -1.64
N LEU A 78 1.97 -15.63 -1.31
CA LEU A 78 0.66 -16.25 -1.08
C LEU A 78 -0.01 -16.60 -2.41
N PRO A 79 -0.74 -17.73 -2.47
CA PRO A 79 -1.45 -18.15 -3.67
C PRO A 79 -2.59 -17.18 -4.02
N TYR A 80 -2.90 -17.12 -5.32
CA TYR A 80 -3.93 -16.28 -5.91
C TYR A 80 -5.27 -16.29 -5.15
N GLU A 81 -5.76 -17.47 -4.78
CA GLU A 81 -7.04 -17.63 -4.10
C GLU A 81 -7.06 -16.95 -2.73
N ILE A 82 -5.99 -17.08 -1.96
CA ILE A 82 -5.85 -16.44 -0.65
C ILE A 82 -5.82 -14.92 -0.81
N ILE A 83 -5.06 -14.41 -1.79
CA ILE A 83 -5.02 -12.97 -2.08
C ILE A 83 -6.41 -12.44 -2.45
N LEU A 84 -7.16 -13.15 -3.28
CA LEU A 84 -8.52 -12.74 -3.62
C LEU A 84 -9.47 -12.76 -2.43
N GLU A 85 -9.40 -13.76 -1.55
CA GLU A 85 -10.21 -13.79 -0.34
C GLU A 85 -9.86 -12.62 0.60
N MET A 86 -8.57 -12.29 0.73
CA MET A 86 -8.13 -11.11 1.49
C MET A 86 -8.66 -9.79 0.90
N ILE A 87 -8.79 -9.69 -0.43
CA ILE A 87 -9.37 -8.51 -1.08
C ILE A 87 -10.89 -8.42 -0.83
N LYS A 88 -11.57 -9.57 -0.75
CA LYS A 88 -13.02 -9.67 -0.47
C LYS A 88 -13.34 -9.39 1.00
N ASP A 89 -12.43 -9.69 1.92
CA ASP A 89 -12.63 -9.51 3.34
C ASP A 89 -12.82 -8.03 3.69
N ASP A 90 -14.01 -7.71 4.19
CA ASP A 90 -14.36 -6.35 4.54
C ASP A 90 -13.74 -5.90 5.88
N HIS A 91 -13.35 -6.84 6.74
CA HIS A 91 -12.80 -6.61 8.08
C HIS A 91 -11.29 -6.43 8.09
N LEU A 92 -10.62 -6.73 6.97
CA LEU A 92 -9.19 -6.58 6.85
C LEU A 92 -8.79 -5.10 6.96
N SER A 93 -7.73 -4.83 7.73
CA SER A 93 -7.24 -3.47 7.94
C SER A 93 -6.82 -2.80 6.62
N ALA A 94 -6.84 -1.47 6.58
CA ALA A 94 -6.55 -0.69 5.38
C ALA A 94 -5.21 -1.05 4.73
N PHE A 95 -4.13 -1.16 5.51
CA PHE A 95 -2.79 -1.49 5.01
C PHE A 95 -2.72 -2.92 4.48
N ARG A 96 -3.31 -3.89 5.18
CA ARG A 96 -3.34 -5.29 4.75
C ARG A 96 -4.15 -5.47 3.48
N SER A 97 -5.29 -4.79 3.38
CA SER A 97 -6.13 -4.80 2.18
C SER A 97 -5.42 -4.13 0.99
N ALA A 98 -4.79 -2.96 1.19
CA ALA A 98 -4.02 -2.29 0.16
C ALA A 98 -2.82 -3.13 -0.32
N ALA A 99 -2.10 -3.78 0.59
CA ALA A 99 -1.00 -4.69 0.26
C ALA A 99 -1.48 -5.91 -0.55
N ALA A 100 -2.59 -6.53 -0.16
CA ALA A 100 -3.16 -7.65 -0.92
C ALA A 100 -3.52 -7.23 -2.36
N ILE A 101 -4.11 -6.04 -2.54
CA ILE A 101 -4.42 -5.49 -3.86
C ILE A 101 -3.14 -5.22 -4.66
N ARG A 102 -2.09 -4.70 -4.00
CA ARG A 102 -0.79 -4.44 -4.63
C ARG A 102 -0.14 -5.73 -5.13
N VAL A 103 -0.08 -6.77 -4.30
CA VAL A 103 0.42 -8.10 -4.69
C VAL A 103 -0.40 -8.66 -5.85
N PHE A 104 -1.74 -8.57 -5.76
CA PHE A 104 -2.61 -8.98 -6.84
C PHE A 104 -2.25 -8.29 -8.17
N LYS A 105 -2.05 -6.97 -8.13
CA LYS A 105 -1.69 -6.17 -9.29
C LYS A 105 -0.34 -6.56 -9.88
N GLU A 106 0.66 -6.74 -9.03
CA GLU A 106 2.05 -6.97 -9.45
C GLU A 106 2.28 -8.38 -9.98
N VAL A 107 1.71 -9.38 -9.31
CA VAL A 107 1.92 -10.80 -9.64
C VAL A 107 0.85 -11.33 -10.60
N TYR A 108 -0.42 -11.12 -10.29
CA TYR A 108 -1.51 -11.87 -10.92
C TYR A 108 -2.29 -11.11 -11.99
N ALA A 109 -2.39 -9.78 -11.93
CA ALA A 109 -3.31 -9.02 -12.77
C ALA A 109 -3.06 -9.16 -14.29
N ARG A 110 -1.84 -9.52 -14.70
CA ARG A 110 -1.48 -9.77 -16.11
C ARG A 110 -1.90 -11.17 -16.58
N GLU A 111 -2.02 -12.12 -15.67
CA GLU A 111 -2.31 -13.53 -15.96
C GLU A 111 -3.82 -13.81 -15.98
N VAL A 112 -4.63 -12.93 -15.39
CA VAL A 112 -6.09 -13.12 -15.29
C VAL A 112 -6.77 -13.10 -16.67
N VAL A 113 -7.38 -14.22 -17.05
CA VAL A 113 -8.11 -14.41 -18.31
C VAL A 113 -9.45 -13.63 -18.31
N TYR A 114 -9.99 -13.30 -19.50
CA TYR A 114 -11.18 -12.45 -19.67
C TYR A 114 -12.40 -12.83 -18.80
N ARG A 115 -12.70 -14.13 -18.62
CA ARG A 115 -13.86 -14.57 -17.82
C ARG A 115 -13.69 -14.24 -16.33
N GLU A 116 -12.51 -14.54 -15.78
CA GLU A 116 -12.16 -14.28 -14.39
C GLU A 116 -11.96 -12.79 -14.14
N LYS A 117 -11.40 -12.08 -15.11
CA LYS A 117 -11.19 -10.63 -15.09
C LYS A 117 -12.47 -9.88 -14.72
N ARG A 118 -13.62 -10.27 -15.28
CA ARG A 118 -14.91 -9.65 -14.97
C ARG A 118 -15.31 -9.87 -13.50
N GLN A 119 -15.05 -11.05 -12.95
CA GLN A 119 -15.36 -11.37 -11.55
C GLN A 119 -14.44 -10.59 -10.60
N VAL A 120 -13.14 -10.56 -10.88
CA VAL A 120 -12.16 -9.79 -10.11
C VAL A 120 -12.50 -8.30 -10.13
N ILE A 121 -12.78 -7.73 -11.30
CA ILE A 121 -13.18 -6.32 -11.40
C ILE A 121 -14.44 -6.03 -10.59
N LYS A 122 -15.41 -6.97 -10.56
CA LYS A 122 -16.62 -6.82 -9.73
C LYS A 122 -16.27 -6.80 -8.24
N ILE A 123 -15.35 -7.65 -7.79
CA ILE A 123 -14.85 -7.68 -6.41
C ILE A 123 -14.17 -6.35 -6.06
N LEU A 124 -13.24 -5.90 -6.92
CA LEU A 124 -12.52 -4.63 -6.73
C LEU A 124 -13.47 -3.43 -6.69
N LEU A 125 -14.44 -3.35 -7.59
CA LEU A 125 -15.44 -2.27 -7.59
C LEU A 125 -16.33 -2.30 -6.35
N ARG A 126 -16.74 -3.49 -5.88
CA ARG A 126 -17.49 -3.64 -4.62
C ARG A 126 -16.66 -3.12 -3.45
N ARG A 127 -15.38 -3.53 -3.36
CA ARG A 127 -14.47 -3.10 -2.30
C ARG A 127 -14.21 -1.59 -2.34
N LEU A 128 -14.04 -1.01 -3.54
CA LEU A 128 -13.85 0.42 -3.74
C LEU A 128 -15.02 1.25 -3.20
N ASN A 129 -16.25 0.76 -3.35
CA ASN A 129 -17.45 1.46 -2.88
C ASN A 129 -17.67 1.33 -1.36
N ARG A 130 -17.06 0.33 -0.72
CA ARG A 130 -17.20 0.08 0.74
C ARG A 130 -16.08 0.69 1.56
N THR A 131 -14.89 0.83 0.97
CA THR A 131 -13.72 1.31 1.70
C THR A 131 -13.68 2.84 1.79
N SER A 132 -13.44 3.34 3.00
CA SER A 132 -13.14 4.76 3.26
C SER A 132 -11.64 5.06 3.16
N SER A 133 -10.77 4.03 3.13
CA SER A 133 -9.32 4.21 3.17
C SER A 133 -8.77 4.74 1.85
N PRO A 134 -8.04 5.88 1.87
CA PRO A 134 -7.39 6.42 0.67
C PRO A 134 -6.35 5.47 0.06
N PHE A 135 -5.64 4.69 0.87
CA PHE A 135 -4.64 3.72 0.43
C PHE A 135 -5.28 2.64 -0.44
N VAL A 136 -6.32 2.00 0.08
CA VAL A 136 -7.08 0.96 -0.61
C VAL A 136 -7.71 1.53 -1.89
N GLN A 137 -8.29 2.74 -1.82
CA GLN A 137 -8.88 3.40 -2.99
C GLN A 137 -7.87 3.60 -4.12
N VAL A 138 -6.67 4.10 -3.81
CA VAL A 138 -5.63 4.38 -4.81
C VAL A 138 -5.14 3.08 -5.46
N GLU A 139 -4.90 2.02 -4.68
CA GLU A 139 -4.51 0.71 -5.20
C GLU A 139 -5.57 0.10 -6.11
N ILE A 140 -6.85 0.12 -5.69
CA ILE A 140 -7.93 -0.44 -6.50
C ILE A 140 -8.10 0.34 -7.82
N MET A 141 -8.11 1.67 -7.76
CA MET A 141 -8.30 2.49 -8.96
C MET A 141 -7.21 2.26 -10.00
N HIS A 142 -5.95 2.13 -9.55
CA HIS A 142 -4.83 1.81 -10.43
C HIS A 142 -4.93 0.39 -10.99
N THR A 143 -5.21 -0.60 -10.14
CA THR A 143 -5.39 -2.01 -10.54
C THR A 143 -6.49 -2.20 -11.57
N ILE A 144 -7.64 -1.54 -11.40
CA ILE A 144 -8.73 -1.61 -12.37
C ILE A 144 -8.30 -0.99 -13.72
N CYS A 145 -7.56 0.13 -13.68
CA CYS A 145 -7.03 0.77 -14.89
C CYS A 145 -5.97 -0.08 -15.60
N SER A 146 -5.10 -0.76 -14.86
CA SER A 146 -4.07 -1.64 -15.44
C SER A 146 -4.72 -2.87 -16.08
N MET A 147 -5.76 -3.42 -15.46
CA MET A 147 -6.51 -4.55 -16.02
C MET A 147 -7.35 -4.16 -17.24
N ASP A 148 -8.20 -3.13 -17.16
CA ASP A 148 -9.09 -2.72 -18.26
C ASP A 148 -9.12 -1.20 -18.44
N ARG A 149 -8.05 -0.72 -19.04
CA ARG A 149 -7.82 0.71 -19.30
C ARG A 149 -8.94 1.36 -20.10
N TYR A 150 -9.34 0.76 -21.23
CA TYR A 150 -10.28 1.39 -22.17
C TYR A 150 -11.63 1.70 -21.52
N ARG A 151 -12.09 0.82 -20.63
CA ARG A 151 -13.37 0.96 -19.96
C ARG A 151 -13.30 1.89 -18.76
N TYR A 152 -12.26 1.79 -17.93
CA TYR A 152 -12.26 2.41 -16.61
C TYR A 152 -11.42 3.68 -16.49
N PHE A 153 -10.49 3.95 -17.42
CA PHE A 153 -9.61 5.13 -17.33
C PHE A 153 -10.39 6.44 -17.17
N LYS A 154 -11.46 6.63 -17.96
CA LYS A 154 -12.32 7.83 -17.89
C LYS A 154 -12.88 8.10 -16.50
N HIS A 155 -13.13 7.05 -15.71
CA HIS A 155 -13.77 7.13 -14.41
C HIS A 155 -12.76 7.13 -13.26
N MET A 156 -11.69 6.34 -13.38
CA MET A 156 -10.71 6.15 -12.30
C MET A 156 -9.59 7.19 -12.33
N ALA A 157 -9.08 7.57 -13.51
CA ALA A 157 -7.97 8.52 -13.60
C ALA A 157 -8.32 9.90 -12.99
N PRO A 158 -9.52 10.48 -13.20
CA PRO A 158 -9.89 11.71 -12.51
C PRO A 158 -9.90 11.59 -10.99
N ARG A 159 -10.34 10.45 -10.45
CA ARG A 159 -10.38 10.19 -9.00
C ARG A 159 -8.98 10.03 -8.43
N LEU A 160 -8.09 9.33 -9.14
CA LEU A 160 -6.66 9.27 -8.78
C LEU A 160 -6.03 10.66 -8.78
N ILE A 161 -6.30 11.49 -9.78
CA ILE A 161 -5.80 12.87 -9.85
C ILE A 161 -6.29 13.70 -8.65
N GLN A 162 -7.51 13.50 -8.19
CA GLN A 162 -8.01 14.18 -6.98
C GLN A 162 -7.22 13.80 -5.72
N LYS A 163 -6.67 12.58 -5.66
CA LYS A 163 -5.82 12.13 -4.54
C LYS A 163 -4.45 12.84 -4.48
N LEU A 164 -4.05 13.55 -5.53
CA LEU A 164 -2.90 14.49 -5.49
C LEU A 164 -3.14 15.73 -4.62
N ASN A 165 -4.35 15.91 -4.08
CA ASN A 165 -4.66 16.95 -3.10
C ASN A 165 -4.77 16.38 -1.67
N HIS A 166 -4.51 15.08 -1.47
CA HIS A 166 -4.62 14.46 -0.16
C HIS A 166 -3.54 14.99 0.79
N TYR A 167 -3.88 15.13 2.08
CA TYR A 167 -2.97 15.66 3.11
C TYR A 167 -1.82 14.69 3.41
N ASN A 168 -2.11 13.38 3.41
CA ASN A 168 -1.10 12.33 3.57
C ASN A 168 -0.17 12.29 2.34
N SER A 169 1.13 12.48 2.58
CA SER A 169 2.19 12.54 1.57
C SER A 169 2.36 11.21 0.83
N THR A 170 2.26 10.08 1.52
CA THR A 170 2.35 8.73 0.95
C THR A 170 1.21 8.48 -0.04
N VAL A 171 -0.03 8.84 0.32
CA VAL A 171 -1.18 8.73 -0.59
C VAL A 171 -1.00 9.62 -1.83
N ASN A 172 -0.47 10.82 -1.64
CA ASN A 172 -0.15 11.75 -2.73
C ASN A 172 0.87 11.15 -3.70
N GLU A 173 1.97 10.64 -3.16
CA GLU A 173 3.08 10.06 -3.92
C GLU A 173 2.62 8.79 -4.67
N MET A 174 1.89 7.89 -4.01
CA MET A 174 1.31 6.71 -4.66
C MET A 174 0.39 7.09 -5.81
N ALA A 175 -0.52 8.05 -5.59
CA ALA A 175 -1.42 8.52 -6.65
C ALA A 175 -0.65 9.11 -7.83
N PHE A 176 0.40 9.89 -7.56
CA PHE A 176 1.28 10.43 -8.59
C PHE A 176 2.00 9.33 -9.38
N ASN A 177 2.63 8.38 -8.69
CA ASN A 177 3.34 7.27 -9.31
C ASN A 177 2.41 6.42 -10.18
N TYR A 178 1.19 6.16 -9.72
CA TYR A 178 0.20 5.39 -10.50
C TYR A 178 -0.36 6.16 -11.70
N ILE A 179 -0.54 7.47 -11.60
CA ILE A 179 -0.89 8.26 -12.78
C ILE A 179 0.26 8.27 -13.79
N GLN A 180 1.51 8.39 -13.31
CA GLN A 180 2.70 8.36 -14.15
C GLN A 180 2.84 7.01 -14.87
N ASP A 181 2.69 5.89 -14.14
CA ASP A 181 2.68 4.54 -14.73
C ASP A 181 1.58 4.38 -15.78
N LEU A 182 0.37 4.88 -15.50
CA LEU A 182 -0.70 4.90 -16.51
C LEU A 182 -0.29 5.76 -17.71
N ILE A 183 0.27 6.94 -17.51
CA ILE A 183 0.74 7.81 -18.61
C ILE A 183 1.77 7.09 -19.49
N ASP A 184 2.76 6.45 -18.87
CA ASP A 184 3.90 5.84 -19.56
C ASP A 184 3.47 4.59 -20.34
N THR A 185 2.59 3.76 -19.76
CA THR A 185 1.98 2.61 -20.45
C THR A 185 1.01 3.00 -21.58
N GLY A 186 0.49 4.23 -21.57
CA GLY A 186 -0.56 4.67 -22.48
C GLY A 186 -0.10 5.09 -23.88
N GLN A 187 1.16 5.50 -24.05
CA GLN A 187 1.74 6.08 -25.27
C GLN A 187 0.79 7.01 -26.08
N ASN A 188 0.89 8.32 -25.83
CA ASN A 188 0.31 9.40 -26.66
C ASN A 188 -1.19 9.30 -27.01
N ARG A 189 -2.01 8.73 -26.13
CA ARG A 189 -3.47 8.66 -26.33
C ARG A 189 -4.14 10.01 -26.09
N ALA A 190 -4.50 10.70 -27.16
CA ALA A 190 -5.18 12.00 -27.10
C ALA A 190 -6.48 11.99 -26.28
N ARG A 191 -7.27 10.91 -26.34
CA ARG A 191 -8.53 10.79 -25.56
C ARG A 191 -8.26 10.81 -24.05
N GLU A 192 -7.25 10.10 -23.61
CA GLU A 192 -6.87 10.00 -22.20
C GLU A 192 -6.21 11.29 -21.71
N ALA A 193 -5.31 11.86 -22.52
CA ALA A 193 -4.71 13.17 -22.27
C ALA A 193 -5.79 14.25 -22.10
N ARG A 194 -6.87 14.21 -22.90
CA ARG A 194 -8.00 15.14 -22.76
C ARG A 194 -8.75 14.98 -21.44
N VAL A 195 -8.93 13.76 -20.94
CA VAL A 195 -9.54 13.50 -19.63
C VAL A 195 -8.66 14.07 -18.51
N VAL A 196 -7.35 13.77 -18.56
CA VAL A 196 -6.37 14.26 -17.59
C VAL A 196 -6.32 15.79 -17.60
N PHE A 197 -6.17 16.40 -18.78
CA PHE A 197 -6.13 17.85 -18.95
C PHE A 197 -7.37 18.53 -18.37
N ASN A 198 -8.56 18.04 -18.69
CA ASN A 198 -9.82 18.64 -18.20
C ASN A 198 -9.95 18.55 -16.68
N THR A 199 -9.52 17.43 -16.07
CA THR A 199 -9.52 17.29 -14.62
C THR A 199 -8.50 18.23 -13.97
N MET A 200 -7.27 18.26 -14.48
CA MET A 200 -6.21 19.13 -13.99
C MET A 200 -6.58 20.61 -14.10
N ARG A 201 -7.10 21.01 -15.26
CA ARG A 201 -7.59 22.37 -15.51
C ARG A 201 -8.62 22.78 -14.45
N LYS A 202 -9.60 21.93 -14.15
CA LYS A 202 -10.61 22.22 -13.12
C LYS A 202 -9.98 22.39 -11.74
N ILE A 203 -9.11 21.48 -11.33
CA ILE A 203 -8.46 21.53 -10.01
C ILE A 203 -7.61 22.81 -9.87
N LEU A 204 -6.81 23.14 -10.88
CA LEU A 204 -5.95 24.32 -10.86
C LEU A 204 -6.75 25.61 -10.98
N PHE A 205 -7.83 25.63 -11.76
CA PHE A 205 -8.75 26.77 -11.84
C PHE A 205 -9.41 27.09 -10.49
N LEU A 206 -9.81 26.07 -9.73
CA LEU A 206 -10.34 26.25 -8.37
C LEU A 206 -9.28 26.77 -7.39
N SER A 207 -8.01 26.50 -7.68
CA SER A 207 -6.88 26.90 -6.84
C SER A 207 -6.26 28.26 -7.23
N ARG A 208 -6.74 28.91 -8.30
CA ARG A 208 -6.06 30.06 -8.96
C ARG A 208 -5.63 31.19 -8.01
N LYS A 209 -6.50 31.61 -7.09
CA LYS A 209 -6.20 32.70 -6.13
C LYS A 209 -5.06 32.34 -5.18
N ARG A 210 -4.90 31.05 -4.87
CA ARG A 210 -3.79 30.57 -4.02
C ARG A 210 -2.48 30.50 -4.81
N LEU A 211 -2.55 30.37 -6.14
CA LEU A 211 -1.40 30.25 -7.03
C LEU A 211 -0.82 31.62 -7.43
N GLU A 212 -1.57 32.71 -7.24
CA GLU A 212 -1.15 34.07 -7.63
C GLU A 212 0.11 34.55 -6.91
N ASN A 213 0.26 34.18 -5.64
CA ASN A 213 1.38 34.62 -4.80
C ASN A 213 2.55 33.63 -4.78
N ILE A 214 2.46 32.54 -5.54
CA ILE A 214 3.49 31.49 -5.54
C ILE A 214 4.48 31.79 -6.67
N THR A 215 5.75 32.00 -6.32
CA THR A 215 6.85 32.14 -7.29
C THR A 215 7.45 30.78 -7.66
N GLU A 216 7.62 29.89 -6.69
CA GLU A 216 8.18 28.55 -6.89
C GLU A 216 7.20 27.43 -6.54
N PRO A 217 7.01 26.43 -7.41
CA PRO A 217 6.07 25.36 -7.16
C PRO A 217 6.58 24.38 -6.11
N GLY A 218 5.92 24.31 -4.95
CA GLY A 218 6.17 23.26 -3.96
C GLY A 218 5.95 21.84 -4.52
N GLN A 219 6.40 20.81 -3.80
CA GLN A 219 6.43 19.40 -4.27
C GLN A 219 5.09 18.86 -4.79
N ASN A 220 3.98 19.18 -4.11
CA ASN A 220 2.65 18.74 -4.54
C ASN A 220 2.17 19.46 -5.80
N LEU A 221 2.58 20.71 -5.99
CA LEU A 221 2.24 21.50 -7.18
C LEU A 221 3.10 21.08 -8.37
N SER A 222 4.39 20.83 -8.17
CA SER A 222 5.29 20.37 -9.22
C SER A 222 4.84 19.02 -9.82
N ARG A 223 4.39 18.07 -8.99
CA ARG A 223 3.76 16.80 -9.44
C ARG A 223 2.55 17.04 -10.34
N LYS A 224 1.66 17.96 -9.95
CA LYS A 224 0.47 18.36 -10.74
C LYS A 224 0.87 18.99 -12.07
N LEU A 225 1.85 19.90 -12.05
CA LEU A 225 2.35 20.56 -13.26
C LEU A 225 3.01 19.56 -14.20
N LYS A 226 3.72 18.55 -13.70
CA LYS A 226 4.30 17.47 -14.53
C LYS A 226 3.22 16.69 -15.29
N ILE A 227 2.14 16.30 -14.62
CA ILE A 227 0.99 15.62 -15.26
C ILE A 227 0.33 16.55 -16.29
N LEU A 228 0.18 17.83 -15.97
CA LEU A 228 -0.38 18.82 -16.88
C LEU A 228 0.49 19.02 -18.13
N ARG A 229 1.82 19.17 -17.96
CA ARG A 229 2.79 19.29 -19.06
C ARG A 229 2.69 18.11 -20.01
N TRP A 230 2.59 16.88 -19.49
CA TRP A 230 2.36 15.70 -20.33
C TRP A 230 1.07 15.83 -21.15
N SER A 231 -0.05 16.19 -20.52
CA SER A 231 -1.33 16.28 -21.22
C SER A 231 -1.31 17.34 -22.35
N ILE A 232 -0.59 18.45 -22.14
CA ILE A 232 -0.40 19.49 -23.16
C ILE A 232 0.55 19.02 -24.26
N LYS A 233 1.62 18.30 -23.93
CA LYS A 233 2.54 17.71 -24.92
C LYS A 233 1.78 16.80 -25.90
N VAL A 234 0.82 16.02 -25.41
CA VAL A 234 0.02 15.11 -26.25
C VAL A 234 -1.07 15.85 -27.05
N LEU A 235 -1.72 16.87 -26.45
CA LEU A 235 -2.84 17.58 -27.09
C LEU A 235 -2.43 18.75 -27.98
N GLY A 236 -1.22 19.30 -27.78
CA GLY A 236 -0.70 20.47 -28.46
C GLY A 236 -0.80 21.77 -27.63
N THR A 237 -0.01 22.77 -28.04
CA THR A 237 0.15 24.06 -27.33
C THR A 237 -1.11 24.93 -27.32
N GLN A 238 -2.10 24.63 -28.18
CA GLN A 238 -3.38 25.36 -28.20
C GLN A 238 -4.13 25.27 -26.87
N GLU A 239 -3.97 24.17 -26.14
CA GLU A 239 -4.60 23.95 -24.83
C GLU A 239 -4.07 24.90 -23.75
N LEU A 240 -2.86 25.46 -23.91
CA LEU A 240 -2.31 26.48 -23.00
C LEU A 240 -3.21 27.71 -22.92
N LYS A 241 -3.94 28.05 -23.99
CA LYS A 241 -4.85 29.21 -23.98
C LYS A 241 -5.98 29.04 -22.96
N LYS A 242 -6.37 27.80 -22.63
CA LYS A 242 -7.50 27.49 -21.74
C LYS A 242 -7.14 27.48 -20.26
N LEU A 243 -5.86 27.62 -19.91
CA LEU A 243 -5.39 27.66 -18.53
C LEU A 243 -5.45 29.08 -17.92
N PRO A 244 -5.63 29.20 -16.59
CA PRO A 244 -5.46 30.45 -15.86
C PRO A 244 -4.05 31.04 -16.07
N LYS A 245 -3.90 32.37 -16.00
CA LYS A 245 -2.61 33.05 -16.24
C LYS A 245 -1.57 32.63 -15.17
N GLU A 246 -2.02 32.53 -13.94
CA GLU A 246 -1.26 32.13 -12.75
C GLU A 246 -0.62 30.76 -12.95
N VAL A 247 -1.34 29.82 -13.57
CA VAL A 247 -0.83 28.48 -13.86
C VAL A 247 0.22 28.51 -14.98
N LYS A 248 0.05 29.38 -15.98
CA LYS A 248 1.01 29.49 -17.09
C LYS A 248 2.36 30.03 -16.63
N ASN A 249 2.35 30.95 -15.67
CA ASN A 249 3.58 31.54 -15.13
C ASN A 249 4.43 30.52 -14.36
N LEU A 250 3.81 29.44 -13.87
CA LEU A 250 4.46 28.38 -13.08
C LEU A 250 4.89 27.16 -13.92
N MET A 251 4.55 27.13 -15.22
CA MET A 251 4.79 26.01 -16.12
C MET A 251 6.10 26.14 -16.87
#